data_AF-A0A8R1TWC9-F1
#
_entry.id   AF-A0A8R1TWC9-F1
#
_cell.length_a   1.000
_cell.length_b   1.000
_cell.length_c   1.000
_cell.angle_alpha   90.00
_cell.angle_beta   90.00
_cell.angle_gamma   90.00
#
_symmetry.space_group_name_H-M   'P 1'
#
loop_
_entity.id
_entity.type
_entity.pdbx_description
1 polymer ?
#
loop_
_entity_poly.entity_id
_entity_poly.type
_entity_poly.pdbx_seq_one_letter_code
_entity_poly.pdbx_strand_id
1 'polypeptide(L)'
;MPVDLTSRRISLPHNFYNLLASKEQLVKKAFSNIQTNYKNHDWMNERATLVAKNKDVHELNNIIQSSIQSELSHLHLLDLPGVPPHVLQLKIGVPIMLRNINQPKLCSGTRPAV
;
A
#
# COMPACT_ATOMS: atom_id res chain seq x y z
N MET A 1 -14.22 17.66 12.00
CA MET A 1 -15.19 18.01 10.94
C MET A 1 -16.47 18.46 11.60
N PRO A 2 -17.13 19.53 11.12
CA PRO A 2 -18.37 19.98 11.74
C PRO A 2 -19.44 18.89 11.64
N VAL A 3 -19.96 18.50 12.80
CA VAL A 3 -21.12 17.61 12.92
C VAL A 3 -22.34 18.51 12.94
N ASP A 4 -23.25 18.34 12.00
CA ASP A 4 -24.56 18.95 12.12
C ASP A 4 -25.32 18.21 13.23
N LEU A 5 -25.55 18.88 14.36
CA LEU A 5 -26.22 18.30 15.53
C LEU A 5 -27.70 18.01 15.27
N THR A 6 -28.32 18.70 14.31
CA THR A 6 -29.74 18.54 13.97
C THR A 6 -29.95 17.27 13.16
N SER A 7 -29.15 17.05 12.12
CA SER A 7 -29.22 15.84 11.31
C SER A 7 -28.36 14.68 11.83
N ARG A 8 -27.45 14.94 12.78
CA ARG A 8 -26.38 14.02 13.22
C ARG A 8 -25.50 13.52 12.07
N ARG A 9 -25.38 14.30 11.00
CA ARG A 9 -24.54 13.98 9.84
C ARG A 9 -23.26 14.79 9.87
N ILE A 10 -22.19 14.17 9.41
CA ILE A 10 -20.98 14.89 9.02
C ILE A 10 -21.09 15.24 7.54
N SER A 11 -20.90 16.52 7.22
CA SER A 11 -20.82 16.97 5.83
C SER A 11 -19.36 16.94 5.41
N LEU A 12 -19.02 16.03 4.50
CA LEU A 12 -17.71 16.02 3.86
C LEU A 12 -17.68 17.12 2.79
N PRO A 13 -16.68 18.03 2.78
CA PRO A 13 -16.59 19.03 1.73
C PRO A 13 -16.34 18.35 0.39
N HIS A 14 -16.75 18.98 -0.71
CA HIS A 14 -16.69 18.37 -2.06
C HIS A 14 -15.26 18.02 -2.51
N ASN A 15 -14.24 18.63 -1.91
CA ASN A 15 -12.82 18.39 -2.16
C ASN A 15 -12.17 17.46 -1.12
N PHE A 16 -12.96 16.82 -0.26
CA PHE A 16 -12.44 15.93 0.80
C PHE A 16 -11.68 14.74 0.23
N TYR A 17 -12.11 14.23 -0.92
CA TYR A 17 -11.50 13.08 -1.58
C TYR A 17 -11.02 13.46 -2.98
N ASN A 18 -9.95 12.80 -3.42
CA ASN A 18 -9.49 12.85 -4.81
C ASN A 18 -9.78 11.48 -5.42
N LEU A 19 -10.71 11.42 -6.38
CA LEU A 19 -11.00 10.21 -7.12
C LEU A 19 -9.89 9.96 -8.13
N LEU A 20 -9.21 8.83 -7.96
CA LEU A 20 -8.21 8.37 -8.91
C LEU A 20 -8.85 7.37 -9.87
N ALA A 21 -8.48 7.45 -11.15
CA ALA A 21 -9.06 6.61 -12.19
C ALA A 21 -8.61 5.14 -12.09
N SER A 22 -7.45 4.90 -11.46
CA SER A 22 -6.89 3.57 -11.32
C SER A 22 -6.07 3.39 -10.03
N LYS A 23 -5.82 2.13 -9.68
CA LYS A 23 -4.96 1.77 -8.55
C LYS A 23 -3.48 2.11 -8.82
N GLU A 24 -3.02 2.12 -10.08
CA GLU A 24 -1.66 2.59 -10.36
C GLU A 24 -1.49 4.07 -10.07
N GLN A 25 -2.50 4.91 -10.37
CA GLN A 25 -2.45 6.33 -10.00
C GLN A 25 -2.42 6.50 -8.48
N LEU A 26 -3.15 5.67 -7.72
CA LEU A 26 -3.08 5.66 -6.26
C LEU A 26 -1.67 5.35 -5.78
N VAL A 27 -1.06 4.27 -6.27
CA VAL A 27 0.30 3.88 -5.88
C VAL A 27 1.31 4.97 -6.26
N LYS A 28 1.24 5.52 -7.48
CA LYS A 28 2.14 6.60 -7.92
C LYS A 28 2.03 7.84 -7.03
N LYS A 29 0.81 8.19 -6.59
CA LYS A 29 0.58 9.35 -5.73
C LYS A 29 0.94 9.08 -4.26
N ALA A 30 0.60 7.91 -3.76
CA ALA A 30 0.83 7.49 -2.38
C ALA A 30 2.27 7.04 -2.10
N PHE A 31 3.03 6.65 -3.12
CA PHE A 31 4.41 6.17 -3.03
C PHE A 31 5.25 6.78 -4.15
N SER A 32 5.26 8.10 -4.24
CA SER A 32 6.07 8.82 -5.22
C SER A 32 7.56 8.51 -5.02
N ASN A 33 8.28 8.22 -6.11
CA ASN A 33 9.71 7.86 -6.07
C ASN A 33 10.01 6.62 -5.20
N ILE A 34 9.11 5.64 -5.20
CA ILE A 34 9.33 4.38 -4.46
C ILE A 34 10.63 3.69 -4.84
N GLN A 35 11.08 3.81 -6.09
CA GLN A 35 12.32 3.18 -6.56
C GLN A 35 13.57 3.72 -5.85
N THR A 36 13.55 4.99 -5.45
CA THR A 36 14.63 5.60 -4.66
C THR A 36 14.46 5.29 -3.17
N ASN A 37 13.22 5.30 -2.69
CA ASN A 37 12.93 5.30 -1.26
C ASN A 37 12.58 3.92 -0.66
N TYR A 38 12.43 2.85 -1.45
CA TYR A 38 11.99 1.54 -0.93
C TYR A 38 12.94 0.95 0.13
N LYS A 39 14.22 1.34 0.12
CA LYS A 39 15.22 0.94 1.14
C LYS A 39 15.18 1.82 2.39
N ASN A 40 14.54 2.99 2.31
CA ASN A 40 14.42 3.91 3.43
C ASN A 40 13.22 3.47 4.31
N HIS A 41 13.55 2.86 5.44
CA HIS A 41 12.56 2.37 6.39
C HIS A 41 11.69 3.50 6.97
N ASP A 42 12.27 4.66 7.29
CA ASP A 42 11.53 5.79 7.85
C ASP A 42 10.52 6.32 6.82
N TRP A 43 10.94 6.47 5.56
CA TRP A 43 10.05 6.88 4.47
C TRP A 43 8.88 5.91 4.24
N MET A 44 9.13 4.61 4.38
CA MET A 44 8.10 3.58 4.27
C MET A 44 7.16 3.59 5.48
N ASN A 45 7.68 3.83 6.70
CA ASN A 45 6.90 3.81 7.94
C ASN A 45 5.94 5.00 8.07
N GLU A 46 6.22 6.13 7.42
CA GLU A 46 5.34 7.29 7.38
C GLU A 46 4.09 7.09 6.50
N ARG A 47 4.05 6.02 5.71
CA ARG A 47 3.00 5.78 4.71
C ARG A 47 2.17 4.54 5.07
N ALA A 48 0.85 4.70 5.02
CA ALA A 48 -0.08 3.60 5.16
C ALA A 48 -1.22 3.75 4.16
N THR A 49 -1.53 2.66 3.45
CA THR A 49 -2.71 2.60 2.57
C THR A 49 -3.74 1.70 3.22
N LEU A 50 -4.86 2.30 3.62
CA LEU A 50 -6.00 1.55 4.13
C LEU A 50 -6.81 1.00 2.97
N VAL A 51 -7.11 -0.28 3.04
CA VAL A 51 -7.80 -0.99 1.97
C VAL A 51 -8.95 -1.79 2.56
N ALA A 52 -10.11 -1.71 1.93
CA ALA A 52 -11.31 -2.37 2.42
C ALA A 52 -11.26 -3.90 2.27
N LYS A 53 -10.79 -4.43 1.13
CA LYS A 53 -10.81 -5.88 0.88
C LYS A 53 -9.40 -6.42 0.70
N ASN A 54 -9.18 -7.65 1.14
CA ASN A 54 -7.92 -8.36 0.92
C ASN A 54 -7.54 -8.51 -0.56
N LYS A 55 -8.53 -8.68 -1.45
CA LYS A 55 -8.27 -8.72 -2.90
C LYS A 55 -7.59 -7.43 -3.37
N ASP A 56 -8.05 -6.29 -2.88
CA ASP A 56 -7.47 -4.98 -3.23
C ASP A 56 -6.09 -4.80 -2.60
N VAL A 57 -5.85 -5.34 -1.39
CA VAL A 57 -4.52 -5.38 -0.74
C VAL A 57 -3.53 -6.13 -1.63
N HIS A 58 -3.92 -7.31 -2.11
CA HIS A 58 -3.08 -8.12 -2.98
C HIS A 58 -2.75 -7.40 -4.28
N GLU A 59 -3.76 -6.78 -4.91
CA GLU A 59 -3.58 -6.04 -6.15
C GLU A 59 -2.65 -4.83 -5.98
N LEU A 60 -2.83 -4.06 -4.90
CA LEU A 60 -1.94 -2.92 -4.59
C LEU A 60 -0.52 -3.37 -4.30
N ASN A 61 -0.33 -4.46 -3.55
CA ASN A 61 0.99 -5.02 -3.29
C ASN A 61 1.68 -5.40 -4.61
N ASN A 62 0.96 -6.03 -5.55
CA ASN A 62 1.52 -6.41 -6.85
C ASN A 62 1.92 -5.17 -7.67
N ILE A 63 1.12 -4.10 -7.67
CA ILE A 63 1.45 -2.83 -8.35
C ILE A 63 2.66 -2.15 -7.72
N ILE A 64 2.77 -2.16 -6.39
CA ILE A 64 3.92 -1.61 -5.67
C ILE A 64 5.19 -2.39 -6.03
N GLN A 65 5.14 -3.72 -6.01
CA GLN A 65 6.27 -4.58 -6.35
C GLN A 65 6.69 -4.40 -7.81
N SER A 66 5.73 -4.31 -8.75
CA SER A 66 6.02 -4.09 -10.15
C SER A 66 6.63 -2.70 -10.41
N SER A 67 6.25 -1.68 -9.63
CA SER A 67 6.82 -0.34 -9.73
C SER A 67 8.30 -0.31 -9.33
N ILE A 68 8.68 -1.10 -8.32
CA ILE A 68 10.10 -1.27 -7.92
C ILE A 68 10.84 -2.09 -8.98
N GLN A 69 10.25 -3.20 -9.43
CA GLN A 69 10.91 -4.15 -10.33
C GLN A 69 11.08 -3.61 -11.75
N SER A 70 10.10 -2.87 -12.28
CA SER A 70 10.12 -2.32 -13.64
C SER A 70 11.35 -1.45 -13.87
N GLU A 71 11.73 -0.63 -12.88
CA GLU A 71 12.90 0.24 -13.03
C GLU A 71 14.21 -0.47 -12.73
N LEU A 72 14.22 -1.44 -11.81
CA LEU A 72 15.38 -2.32 -11.65
C LEU A 72 15.64 -3.12 -12.93
N SER A 73 14.60 -3.58 -13.64
CA SER A 73 14.77 -4.20 -14.96
C SER A 73 15.22 -3.20 -16.02
N HIS A 74 14.75 -1.94 -16.01
CA HIS A 74 15.25 -0.93 -16.94
C HIS A 74 16.72 -0.57 -16.68
N LEU A 75 17.16 -0.49 -15.42
CA LEU A 75 18.57 -0.30 -15.06
C LEU A 75 19.41 -1.51 -15.51
N HIS A 76 18.95 -2.74 -15.28
CA HIS A 76 19.68 -3.94 -15.73
C HIS A 76 19.63 -4.15 -17.25
N LEU A 77 18.62 -3.65 -17.97
CA LEU A 77 18.57 -3.74 -19.44
C LEU A 77 19.56 -2.78 -20.11
N LEU A 78 19.88 -1.66 -19.46
CA LEU A 78 20.90 -0.73 -19.97
C LEU A 78 22.31 -1.30 -19.80
N ASP A 79 22.52 -2.22 -18.86
CA ASP A 79 23.84 -2.78 -18.56
C ASP A 79 23.84 -4.32 -18.64
N LEU A 80 24.25 -4.82 -19.82
CA LEU A 80 25.02 -6.05 -20.09
C LEU A 80 24.32 -7.14 -20.92
N PRO A 81 24.78 -7.38 -22.16
CA PRO A 81 24.41 -8.58 -22.91
C PRO A 81 25.03 -9.83 -22.25
N GLY A 82 24.20 -10.78 -21.85
CA GLY A 82 24.63 -12.11 -21.39
C GLY A 82 24.32 -12.45 -19.93
N VAL A 83 23.68 -11.56 -19.16
CA VAL A 83 23.27 -11.87 -17.78
C VAL A 83 21.78 -12.22 -17.72
N PRO A 84 21.38 -13.35 -17.11
CA PRO A 84 19.96 -13.70 -16.98
C PRO A 84 19.18 -12.63 -16.21
N PRO A 85 17.93 -12.31 -16.60
CA PRO A 85 17.11 -11.33 -15.90
C PRO A 85 16.83 -11.83 -14.48
N HIS A 86 17.56 -11.30 -13.49
CA HIS A 86 17.29 -11.56 -12.09
C HIS A 86 16.02 -10.81 -11.68
N VAL A 87 14.88 -11.52 -11.69
CA VAL A 87 13.63 -11.02 -11.11
C VAL A 87 13.83 -10.94 -9.60
N LEU A 88 13.85 -9.72 -9.02
CA LEU A 88 13.87 -9.58 -7.57
C LEU A 88 12.48 -9.89 -7.06
N GLN A 89 12.35 -11.03 -6.40
CA GLN A 89 11.17 -11.36 -5.61
C GLN A 89 11.36 -10.76 -4.21
N LEU A 90 10.60 -9.72 -3.89
CA LEU A 90 10.53 -9.21 -2.52
C LEU A 90 9.96 -10.32 -1.63
N LYS A 91 10.77 -10.81 -0.69
CA LYS A 91 10.30 -11.77 0.32
C LYS A 91 9.22 -11.13 1.19
N ILE A 92 8.19 -11.92 1.47
CA ILE A 92 7.20 -11.64 2.52
C ILE A 92 7.97 -11.29 3.80
N GLY A 93 7.85 -10.05 4.27
CA GLY A 93 8.60 -9.55 5.43
C GLY A 93 9.26 -8.19 5.24
N VAL A 94 9.43 -7.69 4.00
CA VAL A 94 9.70 -6.25 3.81
C VAL A 94 8.41 -5.50 4.17
N PRO A 95 8.43 -4.60 5.17
CA PRO A 95 7.21 -4.08 5.79
C PRO A 95 6.53 -3.05 4.89
N ILE A 96 5.85 -3.50 3.82
CA ILE A 96 4.77 -2.72 3.22
C ILE A 96 3.56 -2.95 4.12
N MET A 97 3.34 -2.06 5.08
CA MET A 97 2.23 -2.13 6.04
C MET A 97 0.89 -1.84 5.36
N LEU A 98 0.40 -2.76 4.52
CA LEU A 98 -0.98 -2.74 4.03
C LEU A 98 -1.87 -3.30 5.14
N ARG A 99 -2.49 -2.40 5.91
CA ARG A 99 -3.43 -2.79 6.96
C ARG A 99 -4.82 -3.00 6.35
N ASN A 100 -5.28 -4.26 6.34
CA ASN A 100 -6.67 -4.58 6.05
C ASN A 100 -7.56 -4.12 7.22
N ILE A 101 -8.46 -3.16 6.97
CA ILE A 101 -9.39 -2.65 7.99
C ILE A 101 -10.41 -3.69 8.46
N ASN A 102 -10.62 -4.73 7.67
CA ASN A 102 -11.60 -5.78 7.94
C ASN A 102 -11.02 -7.00 8.65
N GLN A 103 -9.81 -6.94 9.22
CA GLN A 103 -9.34 -8.05 10.06
C GLN A 103 -10.31 -8.24 11.23
N PRO A 104 -11.05 -9.36 11.30
CA PRO A 104 -11.83 -9.68 12.48
C PRO A 104 -10.83 -9.75 13.63
N LYS A 105 -11.08 -8.98 14.70
CA LYS A 105 -10.29 -9.05 15.92
C LYS A 105 -10.26 -10.53 16.32
N LEU A 106 -9.07 -11.13 16.26
CA LEU A 106 -8.84 -12.49 16.74
C LEU A 106 -8.93 -12.43 18.27
N CYS A 107 -10.16 -12.42 18.79
CA CYS A 107 -10.45 -12.51 20.22
C CYS A 107 -10.22 -13.96 20.66
N SER A 108 -8.97 -14.40 20.74
CA SER A 108 -8.58 -15.58 21.52
C SER A 108 -8.38 -15.12 22.97
N GLY A 109 -9.49 -14.88 23.67
CA GLY A 109 -9.50 -14.44 25.05
C GLY A 109 -10.61 -15.13 25.83
N THR A 110 -10.77 -16.43 25.63
CA THR A 110 -11.61 -17.26 26.51
C THR A 110 -10.88 -17.35 27.85
N ARG A 111 -11.27 -16.55 28.84
CA ARG A 111 -10.94 -16.84 30.24
C ARG A 111 -11.97 -17.86 30.73
N PRO A 112 -11.58 -19.09 31.09
CA PRO A 112 -12.46 -19.98 31.82
C PRO A 112 -12.72 -19.36 33.19
N ALA A 113 -13.97 -19.03 33.48
CA ALA A 113 -14.38 -18.77 34.85
C ALA A 113 -14.47 -20.13 35.55
N VAL A 114 -13.64 -20.30 36.58
CA VAL A 114 -13.78 -21.33 37.63
C VAL A 114 -15.08 -21.10 38.38
#